data_AF-A0A426Z8G6-F1
#
_entry.id   AF-A0A426Z8G6-F1
#
_cell.length_a   1.000
_cell.length_b   1.000
_cell.length_c   1.000
_cell.angle_alpha   90.00
_cell.angle_beta   90.00
_cell.angle_gamma   90.00
#
_symmetry.space_group_name_H-M   'P 1'
#
loop_
_entity.id
_entity.type
_entity.pdbx_description
1 polymer ?
#
loop_
_entity_poly.entity_id
_entity_poly.type
_entity_poly.pdbx_seq_one_letter_code
_entity_poly.pdbx_strand_id
1 'polypeptide(L)'
;MNRLSLLTKAQMRLATLDELRQAAKSGVRMRFEREREELGTRVESRVQQAEANRMHLIKAHLQRRAAIQERTKRSLLQRIIRENNYKECVLSAIFQKRAAAEKKRMGLLEAEKKRAHARVVQARRIAKTVYHRRETERRRLKEQLESRLQKVALLIESTTSLKTAKALLERLESRFSLLLSSGPSGVENIDHLLKHLASPNRKVPTNRTPGERGGTKRGVVRESRSVETTMSRYPVRVVLCAYMILGHPNAVFSGQGERETALRESAINFLREFELLIKVILHGPKSGRLSSQQFSDVSLDLHNESPNSLPREQSFRCQLRTFDSAWCSYLYRFVVWKVKDARSLVEDLVRAACRLELSMLQTCKMTAEGQTLDLSHDMRAIQKQVCLI
;
A
#
# COMPACT_ATOMS: atom_id res chain seq x y z
N MET A 1 -166.20 -15.14 79.42
CA MET A 1 -164.82 -14.73 79.06
C MET A 1 -164.57 -15.04 77.60
N ASN A 2 -164.49 -14.03 76.74
CA ASN A 2 -164.43 -14.23 75.29
C ASN A 2 -163.02 -14.66 74.83
N ARG A 3 -162.85 -15.97 74.60
CA ARG A 3 -161.60 -16.59 74.12
C ARG A 3 -161.00 -15.92 72.87
N LEU A 4 -161.85 -15.35 72.01
CA LEU A 4 -161.43 -14.63 70.81
C LEU A 4 -160.60 -13.36 71.09
N SER A 5 -160.88 -12.62 72.16
CA SER A 5 -160.17 -11.36 72.48
C SER A 5 -158.78 -11.61 73.10
N LEU A 6 -158.60 -12.74 73.77
CA LEU A 6 -157.31 -13.21 74.27
C LEU A 6 -156.42 -13.74 73.13
N LEU A 7 -157.02 -14.44 72.17
CA LEU A 7 -156.32 -14.99 71.01
C LEU A 7 -155.83 -13.89 70.05
N THR A 8 -156.66 -12.87 69.79
CA THR A 8 -156.24 -11.68 69.01
C THR A 8 -155.15 -10.88 69.74
N LYS A 9 -155.25 -10.68 71.06
CA LYS A 9 -154.17 -10.06 71.85
C LYS A 9 -152.87 -10.88 71.81
N ALA A 10 -152.94 -12.20 71.84
CA ALA A 10 -151.79 -13.08 71.74
C ALA A 10 -151.15 -13.03 70.33
N GLN A 11 -151.96 -13.02 69.26
CA GLN A 11 -151.49 -12.88 67.87
C GLN A 11 -150.80 -11.54 67.63
N MET A 12 -151.36 -10.43 68.13
CA MET A 12 -150.73 -9.10 68.04
C MET A 12 -149.39 -9.04 68.79
N ARG A 13 -149.29 -9.72 69.94
CA ARG A 13 -148.03 -9.84 70.70
C ARG A 13 -146.99 -10.69 69.99
N LEU A 14 -147.41 -11.76 69.33
CA LEU A 14 -146.50 -12.61 68.56
C LEU A 14 -145.97 -11.87 67.32
N ALA A 15 -146.84 -11.15 66.60
CA ALA A 15 -146.46 -10.32 65.46
C ALA A 15 -145.47 -9.20 65.85
N THR A 16 -145.72 -8.51 66.97
CA THR A 16 -144.79 -7.48 67.48
C THR A 16 -143.45 -8.07 67.93
N LEU A 17 -143.43 -9.26 68.53
CA LEU A 17 -142.18 -9.97 68.86
C LEU A 17 -141.41 -10.43 67.60
N ASP A 18 -142.12 -10.90 66.57
CA ASP A 18 -141.52 -11.28 65.29
C ASP A 18 -140.96 -10.06 64.55
N GLU A 19 -141.66 -8.92 64.56
CA GLU A 19 -141.14 -7.65 64.04
C GLU A 19 -139.87 -7.22 64.77
N LEU A 20 -139.85 -7.25 66.10
CA LEU A 20 -138.66 -6.95 66.91
C LEU A 20 -137.51 -7.93 66.60
N ARG A 21 -137.81 -9.22 66.40
CA ARG A 21 -136.82 -10.24 66.02
C ARG A 21 -136.25 -9.99 64.62
N GLN A 22 -137.08 -9.63 63.65
CA GLN A 22 -136.63 -9.31 62.28
C GLN A 22 -135.84 -8.01 62.25
N ALA A 23 -136.25 -6.98 63.01
CA ALA A 23 -135.51 -5.73 63.17
C ALA A 23 -134.16 -5.94 63.86
N ALA A 24 -134.09 -6.82 64.88
CA ALA A 24 -132.82 -7.18 65.50
C ALA A 24 -131.92 -7.97 64.54
N LYS A 25 -132.46 -8.92 63.78
CA LYS A 25 -131.73 -9.71 62.78
C LYS A 25 -131.22 -8.83 61.63
N SER A 26 -132.04 -7.91 61.13
CA SER A 26 -131.64 -6.95 60.11
C SER A 26 -130.58 -5.99 60.65
N GLY A 27 -130.76 -5.48 61.88
CA GLY A 27 -129.76 -4.64 62.55
C GLY A 27 -128.41 -5.32 62.71
N VAL A 28 -128.37 -6.60 63.09
CA VAL A 28 -127.15 -7.42 63.15
C VAL A 28 -126.53 -7.58 61.76
N ARG A 29 -127.34 -7.93 60.75
CA ARG A 29 -126.86 -8.09 59.36
C ARG A 29 -126.25 -6.80 58.81
N MET A 30 -126.93 -5.66 59.00
CA MET A 30 -126.46 -4.35 58.56
C MET A 30 -125.18 -3.89 59.28
N ARG A 31 -124.91 -4.39 60.49
CA ARG A 31 -123.62 -4.15 61.16
C ARG A 31 -122.50 -4.98 60.55
N PHE A 32 -122.73 -6.27 60.33
CA PHE A 32 -121.75 -7.15 59.68
C PHE A 32 -121.43 -6.70 58.25
N GLU A 33 -122.42 -6.22 57.51
CA GLU A 33 -122.23 -5.72 56.14
C GLU A 33 -121.40 -4.43 56.13
N ARG A 34 -121.69 -3.47 57.02
CA ARG A 34 -120.87 -2.27 57.21
C ARG A 34 -119.44 -2.60 57.64
N GLU A 35 -119.26 -3.48 58.62
CA GLU A 35 -117.93 -3.92 59.06
C GLU A 35 -117.16 -4.61 57.93
N ARG A 36 -117.84 -5.42 57.11
CA ARG A 36 -117.23 -6.07 55.94
C ARG A 36 -116.80 -5.04 54.88
N GLU A 37 -117.60 -4.02 54.61
CA GLU A 37 -117.26 -2.94 53.67
C GLU A 37 -116.08 -2.09 54.18
N GLU A 38 -116.10 -1.70 55.46
CA GLU A 38 -115.01 -0.96 56.11
C GLU A 38 -113.71 -1.78 56.11
N LEU A 39 -113.77 -3.07 56.43
CA LEU A 39 -112.61 -3.96 56.36
C LEU A 39 -112.14 -4.17 54.91
N GLY A 40 -113.08 -4.30 53.96
CA GLY A 40 -112.78 -4.42 52.53
C GLY A 40 -111.98 -3.22 52.01
N THR A 41 -112.48 -2.00 52.25
CA THR A 41 -111.79 -0.76 51.87
C THR A 41 -110.43 -0.60 52.56
N ARG A 42 -110.32 -0.99 53.84
CA ARG A 42 -109.05 -0.97 54.57
C ARG A 42 -108.03 -1.97 54.01
N VAL A 43 -108.45 -3.16 53.62
CA VAL A 43 -107.59 -4.17 52.99
C VAL A 43 -107.16 -3.68 51.61
N GLU A 44 -108.08 -3.20 50.78
CA GLU A 44 -107.78 -2.66 49.45
C GLU A 44 -106.77 -1.51 49.52
N SER A 45 -106.97 -0.54 50.42
CA SER A 45 -106.02 0.55 50.65
C SER A 45 -104.63 0.05 51.05
N ARG A 46 -104.55 -0.97 51.93
CA ARG A 46 -103.26 -1.56 52.34
C ARG A 46 -102.57 -2.30 51.21
N VAL A 47 -103.32 -2.99 50.35
CA VAL A 47 -102.77 -3.68 49.16
C VAL A 47 -102.22 -2.64 48.18
N GLN A 48 -102.99 -1.60 47.85
CA GLN A 48 -102.54 -0.51 46.98
C GLN A 48 -101.28 0.17 47.54
N GLN A 49 -101.23 0.43 48.85
CA GLN A 49 -100.05 0.98 49.50
C GLN A 49 -98.85 0.03 49.42
N ALA A 50 -99.04 -1.27 49.62
CA ALA A 50 -97.99 -2.27 49.52
C ALA A 50 -97.45 -2.38 48.09
N GLU A 51 -98.32 -2.31 47.08
CA GLU A 51 -97.94 -2.28 45.67
C GLU A 51 -97.17 -1.00 45.31
N ALA A 52 -97.61 0.16 45.77
CA ALA A 52 -96.90 1.42 45.60
C ALA A 52 -95.50 1.36 46.24
N ASN A 53 -95.39 0.82 47.46
CA ASN A 53 -94.11 0.62 48.15
C ASN A 53 -93.19 -0.35 47.39
N ARG A 54 -93.74 -1.47 46.87
CA ARG A 54 -92.99 -2.44 46.06
C ARG A 54 -92.46 -1.79 44.78
N MET A 55 -93.31 -1.05 44.08
CA MET A 55 -92.92 -0.34 42.85
C MET A 55 -91.85 0.71 43.12
N HIS A 56 -91.96 1.46 44.22
CA HIS A 56 -90.95 2.42 44.63
C HIS A 56 -89.59 1.75 44.90
N LEU A 57 -89.58 0.63 45.61
CA LEU A 57 -88.35 -0.13 45.89
C LEU A 57 -87.69 -0.66 44.62
N ILE A 58 -88.48 -1.23 43.70
CA ILE A 58 -87.98 -1.73 42.42
C ILE A 58 -87.40 -0.58 41.59
N LYS A 59 -88.11 0.55 41.49
CA LYS A 59 -87.63 1.73 40.76
C LYS A 59 -86.33 2.27 41.36
N ALA A 60 -86.25 2.38 42.68
CA ALA A 60 -85.04 2.82 43.38
C ALA A 60 -83.86 1.85 43.13
N HIS A 61 -84.10 0.54 43.16
CA HIS A 61 -83.07 -0.47 42.88
C HIS A 61 -82.56 -0.38 41.44
N LEU A 62 -83.47 -0.27 40.46
CA LEU A 62 -83.09 -0.11 39.05
C LEU A 62 -82.30 1.18 38.81
N GLN A 63 -82.72 2.30 39.41
CA GLN A 63 -81.98 3.57 39.33
C GLN A 63 -80.58 3.47 39.93
N ARG A 64 -80.43 2.82 41.10
CA ARG A 64 -79.12 2.60 41.72
C ARG A 64 -78.22 1.75 40.82
N ARG A 65 -78.74 0.66 40.26
CA ARG A 65 -77.99 -0.21 39.36
C ARG A 65 -77.54 0.54 38.11
N ALA A 66 -78.43 1.33 37.49
CA ALA A 66 -78.10 2.16 36.34
C ALA A 66 -77.03 3.21 36.68
N ALA A 67 -77.14 3.89 37.82
CA ALA A 67 -76.16 4.88 38.27
C ALA A 67 -74.78 4.25 38.51
N ILE A 68 -74.72 3.06 39.11
CA ILE A 68 -73.46 2.33 39.31
C ILE A 68 -72.85 1.95 37.96
N GLN A 69 -73.63 1.39 37.04
CA GLN A 69 -73.14 1.02 35.70
C GLN A 69 -72.63 2.23 34.91
N GLU A 70 -73.30 3.38 35.01
CA GLU A 70 -72.85 4.60 34.34
C GLU A 70 -71.55 5.14 34.97
N ARG A 71 -71.44 5.12 36.31
CA ARG A 71 -70.21 5.51 37.01
C ARG A 71 -69.04 4.60 36.64
N THR A 72 -69.23 3.28 36.59
CA THR A 72 -68.16 2.35 36.22
C THR A 72 -67.72 2.55 34.76
N LYS A 73 -68.66 2.70 33.82
CA LYS A 73 -68.35 3.02 32.42
C LYS A 73 -67.54 4.31 32.29
N ARG A 74 -67.96 5.39 32.96
CA ARG A 74 -67.24 6.67 32.96
C ARG A 74 -65.84 6.55 33.55
N SER A 75 -65.69 5.86 34.68
CA SER A 75 -64.39 5.65 35.33
C SER A 75 -63.44 4.85 34.43
N LEU A 76 -63.93 3.83 33.74
CA LEU A 76 -63.12 3.02 32.82
C LEU A 76 -62.64 3.86 31.63
N LEU A 77 -63.53 4.64 31.01
CA LEU A 77 -63.18 5.53 29.92
C LEU A 77 -62.14 6.57 30.34
N GLN A 78 -62.32 7.20 31.51
CA GLN A 78 -61.33 8.15 32.04
C GLN A 78 -59.97 7.49 32.29
N ARG A 79 -59.95 6.25 32.78
CA ARG A 79 -58.70 5.51 32.98
C ARG A 79 -57.98 5.27 31.65
N ILE A 80 -58.71 4.83 30.62
CA ILE A 80 -58.16 4.59 29.28
C ILE A 80 -57.59 5.90 28.69
N ILE A 81 -58.32 7.00 28.80
CA ILE A 81 -57.85 8.32 28.31
C ILE A 81 -56.56 8.74 29.03
N ARG A 82 -56.52 8.64 30.37
CA ARG A 82 -55.32 9.00 31.14
C ARG A 82 -54.12 8.13 30.75
N GLU A 83 -54.34 6.83 30.55
CA GLU A 83 -53.28 5.90 30.15
C GLU A 83 -52.77 6.20 28.74
N ASN A 84 -53.66 6.51 27.79
CA ASN A 84 -53.29 6.91 26.44
C ASN A 84 -52.50 8.22 26.45
N ASN A 85 -52.98 9.23 27.18
CA ASN A 85 -52.28 10.52 27.31
C ASN A 85 -50.88 10.34 27.93
N TYR A 86 -50.75 9.48 28.93
CA TYR A 86 -49.45 9.16 29.53
C TYR A 86 -48.52 8.49 28.51
N LYS A 87 -49.01 7.49 27.77
CA LYS A 87 -48.23 6.82 26.71
C LYS A 87 -47.78 7.81 25.64
N GLU A 88 -48.65 8.71 25.20
CA GLU A 88 -48.30 9.76 24.24
C GLU A 88 -47.21 10.69 24.77
N CYS A 89 -47.33 11.17 26.01
CA CYS A 89 -46.31 12.01 26.64
C CYS A 89 -44.95 11.30 26.70
N VAL A 90 -44.94 10.02 27.08
CA VAL A 90 -43.71 9.21 27.14
C VAL A 90 -43.10 9.05 25.75
N LEU A 91 -43.90 8.73 24.73
CA LEU A 91 -43.44 8.60 23.36
C LEU A 91 -42.86 9.93 22.84
N SER A 92 -43.55 11.04 23.05
CA SER A 92 -43.04 12.37 22.67
C SER A 92 -41.71 12.69 23.35
N ALA A 93 -41.57 12.37 24.64
CA ALA A 93 -40.31 12.57 25.37
C ALA A 93 -39.17 11.69 24.82
N ILE A 94 -39.45 10.44 24.44
CA ILE A 94 -38.48 9.55 23.81
C ILE A 94 -38.04 10.12 22.45
N PHE A 95 -38.98 10.55 21.62
CA PHE A 95 -38.67 11.14 20.31
C PHE A 95 -37.82 12.41 20.44
N GLN A 96 -38.16 13.29 21.38
CA GLN A 96 -37.38 14.51 21.63
C GLN A 96 -35.95 14.18 22.09
N LYS A 97 -35.78 13.23 23.03
CA LYS A 97 -34.46 12.78 23.48
C LYS A 97 -33.64 12.20 22.34
N ARG A 98 -34.27 11.38 21.49
CA ARG A 98 -33.63 10.79 20.30
C ARG A 98 -33.20 11.88 19.32
N ALA A 99 -34.08 12.81 18.99
CA ALA A 99 -33.78 13.91 18.08
C ALA A 99 -32.62 14.79 18.61
N ALA A 100 -32.62 15.10 19.91
CA ALA A 100 -31.54 15.86 20.54
C ALA A 100 -30.20 15.10 20.48
N ALA A 101 -30.21 13.79 20.75
CA ALA A 101 -29.02 12.94 20.64
C ALA A 101 -28.50 12.85 19.20
N GLU A 102 -29.40 12.68 18.21
CA GLU A 102 -29.04 12.64 16.80
C GLU A 102 -28.46 13.98 16.33
N LYS A 103 -29.04 15.11 16.73
CA LYS A 103 -28.49 16.45 16.46
C LYS A 103 -27.08 16.62 17.04
N LYS A 104 -26.86 16.18 18.28
CA LYS A 104 -25.53 16.22 18.92
C LYS A 104 -24.52 15.33 18.18
N ARG A 105 -24.92 14.12 17.80
CA ARG A 105 -24.10 13.18 17.02
C ARG A 105 -23.69 13.79 15.68
N MET A 106 -24.63 14.37 14.94
CA MET A 106 -24.37 15.03 13.66
C MET A 106 -23.39 16.20 13.82
N GLY A 107 -23.57 17.05 14.83
CA GLY A 107 -22.65 18.15 15.10
C GLY A 107 -21.21 17.69 15.40
N LEU A 108 -21.05 16.61 16.19
CA LEU A 108 -19.73 16.04 16.48
C LEU A 108 -19.07 15.46 15.22
N LEU A 109 -19.82 14.74 14.40
CA LEU A 109 -19.32 14.17 13.15
C LEU A 109 -18.88 15.25 12.15
N GLU A 110 -19.66 16.32 12.01
CA GLU A 110 -19.29 17.44 11.14
C GLU A 110 -18.03 18.16 11.63
N ALA A 111 -17.90 18.37 12.95
CA ALA A 111 -16.72 18.97 13.54
C ALA A 111 -15.47 18.09 13.28
N GLU A 112 -15.57 16.78 13.46
CA GLU A 112 -14.46 15.87 13.21
C GLU A 112 -14.10 15.79 11.72
N LYS A 113 -15.10 15.77 10.84
CA LYS A 113 -14.89 15.85 9.38
C LYS A 113 -14.11 17.12 9.01
N LYS A 114 -14.49 18.28 9.57
CA LYS A 114 -13.79 19.56 9.34
C LYS A 114 -12.35 19.51 9.84
N ARG A 115 -12.10 18.98 11.03
CA ARG A 115 -10.73 18.82 11.58
C ARG A 115 -9.87 17.88 10.75
N ALA A 116 -10.41 16.72 10.37
CA ALA A 116 -9.72 15.75 9.52
C ALA A 116 -9.36 16.36 8.16
N HIS A 117 -10.28 17.10 7.54
CA HIS A 117 -10.03 17.81 6.30
C HIS A 117 -8.90 18.85 6.45
N ALA A 118 -8.90 19.64 7.52
CA ALA A 118 -7.83 20.61 7.80
C ALA A 118 -6.47 19.93 7.96
N ARG A 119 -6.39 18.80 8.69
CA ARG A 119 -5.17 18.00 8.84
C ARG A 119 -4.65 17.49 7.49
N VAL A 120 -5.53 16.99 6.62
CA VAL A 120 -5.16 16.51 5.28
C VAL A 120 -4.64 17.65 4.41
N VAL A 121 -5.28 18.82 4.45
CA VAL A 121 -4.81 20.00 3.70
C VAL A 121 -3.43 20.44 4.19
N GLN A 122 -3.21 20.46 5.51
CA GLN A 122 -1.91 20.79 6.09
C GLN A 122 -0.84 19.75 5.69
N ALA A 123 -1.14 18.46 5.80
CA ALA A 123 -0.24 17.39 5.39
C ALA A 123 0.14 17.48 3.91
N ARG A 124 -0.82 17.79 3.03
CA ARG A 124 -0.56 18.03 1.60
C ARG A 124 0.35 19.23 1.36
N ARG A 125 0.16 20.33 2.09
CA ARG A 125 1.05 21.51 2.00
C ARG A 125 2.47 21.14 2.43
N ILE A 126 2.62 20.49 3.58
CA ILE A 126 3.93 20.03 4.08
C ILE A 126 4.59 19.09 3.07
N ALA A 127 3.85 18.09 2.56
CA ALA A 127 4.37 17.15 1.57
C ALA A 127 4.88 17.88 0.30
N LYS A 128 4.14 18.87 -0.21
CA LYS A 128 4.60 19.71 -1.33
C LYS A 128 5.90 20.45 -1.00
N THR A 129 5.99 21.07 0.18
CA THR A 129 7.22 21.78 0.58
C THR A 129 8.43 20.85 0.71
N VAL A 130 8.24 19.66 1.31
CA VAL A 130 9.30 18.65 1.45
C VAL A 130 9.72 18.12 0.09
N TYR A 131 8.75 17.85 -0.81
CA TYR A 131 9.02 17.42 -2.16
C TYR A 131 9.86 18.46 -2.93
N HIS A 132 9.44 19.73 -2.93
CA HIS A 132 10.19 20.79 -3.60
C HIS A 132 11.59 20.96 -3.01
N ARG A 133 11.74 20.89 -1.69
CA ARG A 133 13.06 20.96 -1.03
C ARG A 133 13.96 19.80 -1.48
N ARG A 134 13.49 18.57 -1.40
CA ARG A 134 14.25 17.39 -1.84
C ARG A 134 14.63 17.48 -3.32
N GLU A 135 13.71 17.96 -4.14
CA GLU A 135 13.95 18.13 -5.58
C GLU A 135 15.01 19.19 -5.85
N THR A 136 15.02 20.31 -5.10
CA THR A 136 16.10 21.30 -5.20
C THR A 136 17.45 20.76 -4.74
N GLU A 137 17.51 20.01 -3.64
CA GLU A 137 18.73 19.37 -3.16
C GLU A 137 19.26 18.35 -4.17
N ARG A 138 18.36 17.55 -4.78
CA ARG A 138 18.70 16.60 -5.83
C ARG A 138 19.30 17.28 -7.06
N ARG A 139 18.71 18.40 -7.51
CA ARG A 139 19.25 19.19 -8.63
C ARG A 139 20.64 19.74 -8.32
N ARG A 140 20.81 20.32 -7.13
CA ARG A 140 22.12 20.84 -6.68
C ARG A 140 23.19 19.75 -6.66
N LEU A 141 22.88 18.57 -6.12
CA LEU A 141 23.82 17.44 -6.10
C LEU A 141 24.13 16.94 -7.51
N LYS A 142 23.14 16.93 -8.41
CA LYS A 142 23.34 16.57 -9.82
C LYS A 142 24.28 17.57 -10.51
N GLU A 143 24.03 18.86 -10.38
CA GLU A 143 24.89 19.92 -10.94
C GLU A 143 26.32 19.84 -10.39
N GLN A 144 26.46 19.57 -9.08
CA GLN A 144 27.77 19.36 -8.47
C GLN A 144 28.49 18.15 -9.07
N LEU A 145 27.80 17.03 -9.29
CA LEU A 145 28.36 15.84 -9.91
C LEU A 145 28.77 16.10 -11.37
N GLU A 146 27.90 16.74 -12.16
CA GLU A 146 28.18 17.12 -13.54
C GLU A 146 29.44 18.01 -13.62
N SER A 147 29.54 19.02 -12.74
CA SER A 147 30.72 19.88 -12.70
C SER A 147 32.03 19.13 -12.40
N ARG A 148 31.99 18.09 -11.55
CA ARG A 148 33.16 17.26 -11.25
C ARG A 148 33.52 16.35 -12.41
N LEU A 149 32.52 15.74 -13.05
CA LEU A 149 32.73 14.90 -14.23
C LEU A 149 33.31 15.71 -15.39
N GLN A 150 32.85 16.94 -15.59
CA GLN A 150 33.38 17.81 -16.64
C GLN A 150 34.85 18.19 -16.40
N LYS A 151 35.26 18.43 -15.14
CA LYS A 151 36.67 18.60 -14.79
C LYS A 151 37.51 17.36 -15.10
N VAL A 152 37.00 16.17 -14.79
CA VAL A 152 37.69 14.90 -15.10
C VAL A 152 37.78 14.68 -16.62
N ALA A 153 36.72 14.96 -17.36
CA ALA A 153 36.70 14.87 -18.82
C ALA A 153 37.77 15.79 -19.44
N LEU A 154 37.85 17.05 -19.01
CA LEU A 154 38.90 17.98 -19.45
C LEU A 154 40.33 17.46 -19.17
N LEU A 155 40.54 16.83 -18.01
CA LEU A 155 41.84 16.23 -17.67
C LEU A 155 42.19 15.01 -18.52
N ILE A 156 41.20 14.18 -18.86
CA ILE A 156 41.38 12.99 -19.70
C ILE A 156 41.51 13.37 -21.19
N GLU A 157 40.86 14.42 -21.65
CA GLU A 157 40.95 14.93 -23.02
C GLU A 157 42.25 15.71 -23.28
N SER A 158 42.95 16.13 -22.23
CA SER A 158 44.25 16.79 -22.33
C SER A 158 45.27 15.87 -23.02
N THR A 159 45.57 16.19 -24.28
CA THR A 159 46.49 15.40 -25.12
C THR A 159 47.89 15.30 -24.51
N THR A 160 48.34 16.31 -23.76
CA THR A 160 49.62 16.31 -23.05
C THR A 160 49.60 15.32 -21.88
N SER A 161 48.52 15.28 -21.10
CA SER A 161 48.38 14.35 -19.97
C SER A 161 48.36 12.89 -20.43
N LEU A 162 47.61 12.59 -21.51
CA LEU A 162 47.58 11.25 -22.11
C LEU A 162 48.94 10.84 -22.72
N LYS A 163 49.62 11.75 -23.41
CA LYS A 163 50.96 11.49 -23.98
C LYS A 163 51.99 11.21 -22.89
N THR A 164 51.98 11.99 -21.81
CA THR A 164 52.90 11.80 -20.66
C THR A 164 52.63 10.49 -19.93
N ALA A 165 51.37 10.16 -19.67
CA ALA A 165 50.99 8.88 -19.05
C ALA A 165 51.39 7.68 -19.92
N LYS A 166 51.17 7.77 -21.24
CA LYS A 166 51.64 6.75 -22.18
C LYS A 166 53.15 6.59 -22.14
N ALA A 167 53.90 7.68 -22.26
CA ALA A 167 55.37 7.64 -22.24
C ALA A 167 55.92 7.02 -20.94
N LEU A 168 55.28 7.26 -19.80
CA LEU A 168 55.67 6.66 -18.53
C LEU A 168 55.45 5.13 -18.53
N LEU A 169 54.28 4.67 -18.97
CA LEU A 169 53.97 3.24 -19.03
C LEU A 169 54.89 2.49 -20.01
N GLU A 170 55.18 3.06 -21.18
CA GLU A 170 56.14 2.50 -22.15
C GLU A 170 57.56 2.40 -21.55
N ARG A 171 57.95 3.37 -20.70
CA ARG A 171 59.23 3.32 -19.97
C ARG A 171 59.24 2.26 -18.87
N LEU A 172 58.10 1.99 -18.24
CA LEU A 172 57.98 0.88 -17.28
C LEU A 172 58.00 -0.47 -17.98
N GLU A 173 57.30 -0.58 -19.11
CA GLU A 173 57.27 -1.77 -19.97
C GLU A 173 58.66 -2.12 -20.48
N SER A 174 59.39 -1.17 -21.06
CA SER A 174 60.77 -1.40 -21.50
C SER A 174 61.70 -1.84 -20.36
N ARG A 175 61.58 -1.24 -19.17
CA ARG A 175 62.35 -1.67 -17.98
C ARG A 175 61.97 -3.07 -17.52
N PHE A 176 60.69 -3.43 -17.54
CA PHE A 176 60.24 -4.76 -17.19
C PHE A 176 60.78 -5.80 -18.19
N SER A 177 60.70 -5.53 -19.50
CA SER A 177 61.25 -6.40 -20.55
C SER A 177 62.77 -6.62 -20.41
N LEU A 178 63.53 -5.57 -20.05
CA LEU A 178 64.96 -5.69 -19.78
C LEU A 178 65.26 -6.57 -18.56
N LEU A 179 64.43 -6.50 -17.50
CA LEU A 179 64.58 -7.34 -16.32
C LEU A 179 64.26 -8.81 -16.58
N LEU A 180 63.37 -9.07 -17.54
CA LEU A 180 63.01 -10.42 -17.97
C LEU A 180 64.09 -11.07 -18.84
N SER A 181 64.87 -10.29 -19.60
CA SER A 181 65.96 -10.81 -20.42
C SER A 181 67.17 -11.34 -19.61
N SER A 182 67.16 -11.19 -18.27
CA SER A 182 68.28 -11.53 -17.36
C SER A 182 67.95 -12.60 -16.30
N GLY A 183 66.82 -13.31 -16.36
CA GLY A 183 66.46 -14.35 -15.36
C GLY A 183 65.54 -15.46 -15.89
N PRO A 184 65.43 -16.62 -15.20
CA PRO A 184 64.77 -17.80 -15.75
C PRO A 184 63.24 -17.67 -15.77
N SER A 185 62.67 -18.35 -16.76
CA SER A 185 61.29 -18.35 -17.24
C SER A 185 60.21 -18.40 -16.17
N GLY A 186 59.36 -17.37 -16.16
CA GLY A 186 58.13 -17.32 -15.37
C GLY A 186 57.32 -16.07 -15.68
N VAL A 187 57.13 -15.75 -16.96
CA VAL A 187 56.28 -14.62 -17.37
C VAL A 187 54.86 -15.15 -17.53
N GLU A 188 53.92 -14.61 -16.75
CA GLU A 188 52.50 -14.78 -17.05
C GLU A 188 52.23 -14.15 -18.42
N ASN A 189 51.96 -15.00 -19.41
CA ASN A 189 51.59 -14.57 -20.76
C ASN A 189 50.17 -13.97 -20.70
N ILE A 190 50.09 -12.64 -20.68
CA ILE A 190 48.83 -11.89 -20.65
C ILE A 190 48.30 -11.54 -22.04
N ASP A 191 48.93 -11.99 -23.12
CA ASP A 191 48.54 -11.62 -24.49
C ASP A 191 47.13 -12.10 -24.81
N HIS A 192 46.74 -13.25 -24.26
CA HIS A 192 45.37 -13.76 -24.38
C HIS A 192 44.34 -12.81 -23.74
N LEU A 193 44.64 -12.19 -22.60
CA LEU A 193 43.79 -11.18 -21.96
C LEU A 193 43.75 -9.88 -22.76
N LEU A 194 44.89 -9.44 -23.27
CA LEU A 194 44.98 -8.22 -24.10
C LEU A 194 44.24 -8.38 -25.43
N LYS A 195 44.24 -9.57 -26.04
CA LYS A 195 43.46 -9.89 -27.24
C LYS A 195 41.95 -9.76 -27.00
N HIS A 196 41.45 -10.07 -25.80
CA HIS A 196 40.03 -9.84 -25.45
C HIS A 196 39.66 -8.36 -25.29
N LEU A 197 40.65 -7.49 -25.11
CA LEU A 197 40.46 -6.04 -25.03
C LEU A 197 40.67 -5.33 -26.37
N ALA A 198 41.35 -5.99 -27.32
CA ALA A 198 41.46 -5.52 -28.69
C ALA A 198 40.08 -5.62 -29.35
N SER A 199 39.59 -4.49 -29.86
CA SER A 199 38.39 -4.48 -30.69
C SER A 199 38.57 -5.47 -31.84
N PRO A 200 37.58 -6.33 -32.15
CA PRO A 200 37.60 -7.06 -33.41
C PRO A 200 37.68 -5.99 -34.50
N ASN A 201 38.77 -5.98 -35.26
CA ASN A 201 38.89 -5.09 -36.39
C ASN A 201 37.62 -5.21 -37.20
N ARG A 202 36.91 -4.09 -37.37
CA ARG A 202 35.78 -3.95 -38.29
C ARG A 202 36.31 -4.35 -39.67
N LYS A 203 36.22 -5.64 -40.02
CA LYS A 203 36.16 -6.05 -41.41
C LYS A 203 34.82 -5.52 -41.89
N VAL A 204 34.84 -4.29 -42.39
CA VAL A 204 33.77 -3.75 -43.22
C VAL A 204 33.66 -4.73 -44.39
N PRO A 205 32.54 -5.45 -44.57
CA PRO A 205 32.31 -6.16 -45.80
C PRO A 205 32.06 -5.10 -46.85
N THR A 206 33.02 -4.87 -47.75
CA THR A 206 32.73 -4.14 -48.99
C THR A 206 31.79 -5.01 -49.81
N ASN A 207 30.50 -4.67 -49.78
CA ASN A 207 29.51 -5.19 -50.72
C ASN A 207 30.01 -4.91 -52.13
N ARG A 208 30.41 -5.96 -52.86
CA ARG A 208 30.53 -5.92 -54.32
C ARG A 208 29.33 -6.68 -54.89
N THR A 209 28.52 -5.95 -55.65
CA THR A 209 27.46 -6.48 -56.52
C THR A 209 28.06 -7.38 -57.61
N PRO A 210 27.34 -8.44 -58.05
CA PRO A 210 27.77 -9.25 -59.18
C PRO A 210 27.35 -8.59 -60.51
N GLY A 211 28.33 -8.33 -61.36
CA GLY A 211 28.15 -7.89 -62.74
C GLY A 211 29.24 -8.49 -63.62
N GLU A 212 28.81 -9.25 -64.64
CA GLU A 212 29.62 -9.99 -65.60
C GLU A 212 30.62 -9.11 -66.37
N ARG A 213 31.85 -9.61 -66.59
CA ARG A 213 32.40 -10.10 -67.89
C ARG A 213 33.94 -10.05 -67.93
N GLY A 214 34.55 -11.21 -68.21
CA GLY A 214 35.74 -11.35 -69.08
C GLY A 214 37.16 -11.22 -68.48
N GLY A 215 37.97 -12.28 -68.65
CA GLY A 215 39.42 -12.12 -68.95
C GLY A 215 40.48 -12.66 -67.98
N THR A 216 40.72 -13.98 -68.02
CA THR A 216 42.04 -14.66 -68.12
C THR A 216 43.24 -14.32 -67.20
N LYS A 217 43.63 -15.33 -66.38
CA LYS A 217 44.99 -15.68 -65.82
C LYS A 217 45.57 -14.64 -64.81
N ARG A 218 46.37 -14.97 -63.79
CA ARG A 218 47.25 -16.11 -63.45
C ARG A 218 47.47 -16.05 -61.92
N GLY A 219 47.62 -17.21 -61.29
CA GLY A 219 47.83 -17.34 -59.84
C GLY A 219 49.13 -16.70 -59.35
N VAL A 220 49.07 -16.11 -58.15
CA VAL A 220 50.20 -15.88 -57.26
C VAL A 220 49.72 -16.17 -55.84
N VAL A 221 50.22 -17.27 -55.29
CA VAL A 221 50.20 -17.57 -53.85
C VAL A 221 50.92 -16.42 -53.15
N ARG A 222 50.20 -15.65 -52.34
CA ARG A 222 50.84 -14.69 -51.43
C ARG A 222 50.28 -14.89 -50.03
N GLU A 223 51.05 -15.71 -49.32
CA GLU A 223 51.08 -15.94 -47.89
C GLU A 223 50.69 -14.68 -47.09
N SER A 224 49.54 -14.76 -46.43
CA SER A 224 49.06 -13.71 -45.54
C SER A 224 49.82 -13.82 -44.22
N ARG A 225 51.00 -13.19 -44.14
CA ARG A 225 51.64 -12.86 -42.86
C ARG A 225 50.66 -12.00 -42.05
N SER A 226 50.06 -12.59 -41.03
CA SER A 226 49.36 -11.84 -40.00
C SER A 226 50.38 -10.96 -39.29
N VAL A 227 50.33 -9.65 -39.54
CA VAL A 227 51.02 -8.66 -38.69
C VAL A 227 50.32 -8.71 -37.33
N GLU A 228 50.86 -9.48 -36.40
CA GLU A 228 50.47 -9.43 -34.99
C GLU A 228 50.76 -8.02 -34.49
N THR A 229 49.71 -7.21 -34.37
CA THR A 229 49.80 -5.89 -33.76
C THR A 229 50.00 -6.11 -32.27
N THR A 230 51.26 -6.12 -31.82
CA THR A 230 51.62 -6.31 -30.42
C THR A 230 50.99 -5.16 -29.60
N MET A 231 50.06 -5.51 -28.70
CA MET A 231 49.44 -4.55 -27.79
C MET A 231 50.42 -4.26 -26.65
N SER A 232 50.57 -3.00 -26.25
CA SER A 232 51.38 -2.60 -25.09
C SER A 232 50.96 -3.41 -23.86
N ARG A 233 51.91 -3.93 -23.07
CA ARG A 233 51.67 -4.72 -21.84
C ARG A 233 50.78 -3.97 -20.84
N TYR A 234 50.91 -2.64 -20.80
CA TYR A 234 50.12 -1.74 -19.93
C TYR A 234 49.28 -0.74 -20.76
N PRO A 235 48.12 -1.14 -21.32
CA PRO A 235 47.28 -0.21 -22.06
C PRO A 235 46.78 0.93 -21.17
N VAL A 236 47.11 2.17 -21.55
CA VAL A 236 46.76 3.40 -20.81
C VAL A 236 45.28 3.46 -20.44
N ARG A 237 44.39 3.07 -21.37
CA ARG A 237 42.93 3.07 -21.14
C ARG A 237 42.52 2.17 -19.97
N VAL A 238 43.13 0.99 -19.87
CA VAL A 238 42.81 -0.02 -18.84
C VAL A 238 43.35 0.41 -17.47
N VAL A 239 44.53 1.04 -17.44
CA VAL A 239 45.10 1.66 -16.25
C VAL A 239 44.20 2.82 -15.76
N LEU A 240 43.75 3.70 -16.66
CA LEU A 240 42.83 4.79 -16.32
C LEU A 240 41.47 4.28 -15.82
N CYS A 241 40.97 3.16 -16.35
CA CYS A 241 39.76 2.52 -15.84
C CYS A 241 39.87 2.11 -14.36
N ALA A 242 41.06 1.75 -13.86
CA ALA A 242 41.25 1.43 -12.45
C ALA A 242 40.92 2.64 -11.56
N TYR A 243 41.37 3.83 -11.95
CA TYR A 243 41.04 5.07 -11.25
C TYR A 243 39.54 5.41 -11.34
N MET A 244 38.89 5.16 -12.48
CA MET A 244 37.44 5.36 -12.60
C MET A 244 36.63 4.40 -11.73
N ILE A 245 37.06 3.14 -11.60
CA ILE A 245 36.41 2.12 -10.76
C ILE A 245 36.41 2.56 -9.29
N LEU A 246 37.50 3.17 -8.81
CA LEU A 246 37.59 3.67 -7.44
C LEU A 246 36.87 5.01 -7.25
N GLY A 247 37.04 5.95 -8.19
CA GLY A 247 36.47 7.29 -8.06
C GLY A 247 34.96 7.34 -8.27
N HIS A 248 34.44 6.50 -9.17
CA HIS A 248 33.05 6.53 -9.60
C HIS A 248 32.47 5.12 -9.83
N PRO A 249 32.38 4.27 -8.79
CA PRO A 249 31.92 2.89 -8.94
C PRO A 249 30.51 2.78 -9.52
N ASN A 250 29.61 3.71 -9.19
CA ASN A 250 28.23 3.71 -9.68
C ASN A 250 28.08 4.12 -11.15
N ALA A 251 29.12 4.73 -11.74
CA ALA A 251 29.14 5.07 -13.16
C ALA A 251 29.76 3.96 -14.01
N VAL A 252 30.64 3.15 -13.42
CA VAL A 252 31.31 2.04 -14.11
C VAL A 252 30.52 0.73 -13.97
N PHE A 253 29.91 0.47 -12.81
CA PHE A 253 29.16 -0.75 -12.56
C PHE A 253 27.66 -0.53 -12.70
N SER A 254 27.02 -1.40 -13.49
CA SER A 254 25.56 -1.47 -13.66
C SER A 254 24.85 -2.23 -12.52
N GLY A 255 25.61 -2.83 -11.58
CA GLY A 255 25.08 -3.55 -10.41
C GLY A 255 26.17 -3.84 -9.36
N GLN A 256 25.80 -4.52 -8.28
CA GLN A 256 26.71 -4.88 -7.19
C GLN A 256 26.72 -6.41 -6.99
N GLY A 257 27.89 -7.03 -7.13
CA GLY A 257 28.07 -8.47 -7.00
C GLY A 257 29.51 -8.86 -6.67
N GLU A 258 29.77 -10.16 -6.56
CA GLU A 258 31.08 -10.73 -6.19
C GLU A 258 32.18 -10.40 -7.22
N ARG A 259 31.82 -10.28 -8.51
CA ARG A 259 32.79 -9.95 -9.55
C ARG A 259 33.18 -8.47 -9.52
N GLU A 260 32.20 -7.60 -9.28
CA GLU A 260 32.37 -6.15 -9.18
C GLU A 260 33.16 -5.77 -7.92
N THR A 261 32.94 -6.49 -6.82
CA THR A 261 33.74 -6.36 -5.58
C THR A 261 35.17 -6.87 -5.77
N ALA A 262 35.35 -8.08 -6.32
CA ALA A 262 36.69 -8.62 -6.60
C ALA A 262 37.49 -7.76 -7.60
N LEU A 263 36.85 -7.18 -8.62
CA LEU A 263 37.49 -6.23 -9.53
C LEU A 263 37.90 -4.95 -8.79
N ARG A 264 37.02 -4.41 -7.93
CA ARG A 264 37.34 -3.22 -7.13
C ARG A 264 38.53 -3.47 -6.21
N GLU A 265 38.55 -4.58 -5.47
CA GLU A 265 39.66 -4.94 -4.58
C GLU A 265 40.98 -5.10 -5.35
N SER A 266 40.93 -5.77 -6.50
CA SER A 266 42.10 -5.91 -7.36
C SER A 266 42.58 -4.57 -7.93
N ALA A 267 41.67 -3.65 -8.27
CA ALA A 267 41.99 -2.29 -8.69
C ALA A 267 42.64 -1.46 -7.56
N ILE A 268 42.17 -1.61 -6.31
CA ILE A 268 42.79 -0.98 -5.13
C ILE A 268 44.23 -1.48 -4.99
N ASN A 269 44.44 -2.79 -5.05
CA ASN A 269 45.76 -3.38 -4.89
C ASN A 269 46.71 -2.93 -6.00
N PHE A 270 46.26 -2.98 -7.26
CA PHE A 270 47.03 -2.48 -8.40
C PHE A 270 47.43 -1.00 -8.24
N LEU A 271 46.49 -0.12 -7.89
CA LEU A 271 46.77 1.30 -7.74
C LEU A 271 47.71 1.59 -6.57
N ARG A 272 47.58 0.85 -5.46
CA ARG A 272 48.51 0.92 -4.34
C ARG A 272 49.94 0.59 -4.78
N GLU A 273 50.14 -0.52 -5.49
CA GLU A 273 51.47 -0.93 -5.95
C GLU A 273 52.02 0.01 -7.03
N PHE A 274 51.16 0.56 -7.90
CA PHE A 274 51.53 1.58 -8.86
C PHE A 274 52.00 2.87 -8.17
N GLU A 275 51.26 3.37 -7.17
CA GLU A 275 51.66 4.53 -6.39
C GLU A 275 52.98 4.31 -5.65
N LEU A 276 53.18 3.14 -5.06
CA LEU A 276 54.44 2.76 -4.42
C LEU A 276 55.60 2.74 -5.43
N LEU A 277 55.39 2.19 -6.63
CA LEU A 277 56.37 2.21 -7.70
C LEU A 277 56.73 3.64 -8.14
N ILE A 278 55.73 4.51 -8.30
CA ILE A 278 55.93 5.93 -8.62
C ILE A 278 56.71 6.64 -7.49
N LYS A 279 56.38 6.38 -6.23
CA LYS A 279 57.13 6.93 -5.07
C LYS A 279 58.59 6.50 -5.08
N VAL A 280 58.88 5.24 -5.42
CA VAL A 280 60.27 4.74 -5.57
C VAL A 280 60.99 5.43 -6.73
N ILE A 281 60.29 5.73 -7.83
CA ILE A 281 60.86 6.46 -8.99
C ILE A 281 61.16 7.92 -8.63
N LEU A 282 60.26 8.59 -7.90
CA LEU A 282 60.38 10.01 -7.56
C LEU A 282 61.37 10.30 -6.43
N HIS A 283 61.39 9.47 -5.38
CA HIS A 283 62.21 9.69 -4.18
C HIS A 283 63.46 8.81 -4.10
N GLY A 284 63.61 7.86 -5.01
CA GLY A 284 64.67 6.83 -4.96
C GLY A 284 64.47 5.82 -3.81
N PRO A 285 65.27 4.73 -3.75
CA PRO A 285 65.10 3.62 -2.80
C PRO A 285 65.19 3.93 -1.30
N LYS A 286 65.24 5.20 -0.87
CA LYS A 286 65.48 5.58 0.52
C LYS A 286 64.29 6.34 1.09
N SER A 287 63.25 5.61 1.47
CA SER A 287 62.34 6.00 2.56
C SER A 287 61.51 4.80 3.03
N GLY A 288 62.21 3.81 3.58
CA GLY A 288 61.64 2.55 4.07
C GLY A 288 62.16 2.22 5.46
N ARG A 289 62.19 3.21 6.36
CA ARG A 289 62.28 2.98 7.80
C ARG A 289 61.34 3.98 8.47
N LEU A 290 60.49 3.46 9.36
CA LEU A 290 59.49 4.15 10.19
C LEU A 290 58.04 4.14 9.67
N SER A 291 57.45 2.95 9.59
CA SER A 291 56.11 2.69 10.14
C SER A 291 55.95 1.18 10.41
N SER A 292 56.75 0.69 11.35
CA SER A 292 56.46 -0.54 12.08
C SER A 292 57.25 -0.45 13.38
N GLN A 293 56.64 0.17 14.40
CA GLN A 293 57.15 0.12 15.76
C GLN A 293 55.97 0.29 16.72
N GLN A 294 55.28 -0.81 16.97
CA GLN A 294 54.66 -1.09 18.27
C GLN A 294 54.87 -2.58 18.55
N PHE A 295 55.47 -2.85 19.72
CA PHE A 295 55.69 -4.11 20.43
C PHE A 295 57.04 -4.87 20.29
N SER A 296 57.92 -4.49 21.25
CA SER A 296 58.78 -5.30 22.15
C SER A 296 59.82 -6.30 21.62
N ASP A 297 61.08 -5.85 21.70
CA ASP A 297 62.25 -6.43 22.39
C ASP A 297 62.20 -7.91 22.88
N VAL A 298 63.12 -8.76 22.38
CA VAL A 298 64.13 -9.56 23.11
C VAL A 298 65.17 -10.14 22.11
N SER A 299 66.45 -9.96 22.45
CA SER A 299 67.76 -10.44 21.93
C SER A 299 67.86 -11.91 21.45
N LEU A 300 68.87 -12.45 20.72
CA LEU A 300 70.35 -12.32 20.70
C LEU A 300 70.90 -13.10 19.45
N ASP A 301 72.13 -12.77 19.02
CA ASP A 301 73.14 -13.60 18.27
C ASP A 301 72.90 -13.97 16.78
N LEU A 302 73.89 -14.05 15.87
CA LEU A 302 75.32 -13.74 15.80
C LEU A 302 75.71 -13.65 14.29
N HIS A 303 76.79 -12.95 13.97
CA HIS A 303 77.38 -12.71 12.64
C HIS A 303 77.46 -13.90 11.67
N ASN A 304 77.24 -13.63 10.37
CA ASN A 304 78.21 -14.06 9.35
C ASN A 304 78.18 -13.11 8.14
N GLU A 305 79.33 -12.50 7.85
CA GLU A 305 79.59 -11.58 6.75
C GLU A 305 79.68 -12.32 5.40
N SER A 306 79.20 -11.69 4.33
CA SER A 306 79.91 -11.74 3.03
C SER A 306 79.60 -10.46 2.24
N PRO A 307 80.63 -9.65 1.92
CA PRO A 307 80.45 -8.38 1.24
C PRO A 307 80.59 -8.57 -0.26
N ASN A 308 79.48 -8.61 -1.02
CA ASN A 308 79.47 -8.22 -2.43
C ASN A 308 78.04 -8.14 -3.03
N SER A 309 77.79 -7.01 -3.72
CA SER A 309 76.67 -6.68 -4.65
C SER A 309 75.47 -5.83 -4.16
N LEU A 310 75.53 -4.54 -4.53
CA LEU A 310 74.44 -3.64 -4.99
C LEU A 310 73.05 -3.71 -4.28
N PRO A 311 72.82 -2.91 -3.21
CA PRO A 311 71.51 -2.85 -2.53
C PRO A 311 70.46 -1.95 -3.21
N ARG A 312 70.84 -1.18 -4.24
CA ARG A 312 69.99 -0.09 -4.77
C ARG A 312 69.01 -0.53 -5.86
N GLU A 313 69.33 -1.60 -6.58
CA GLU A 313 68.48 -2.11 -7.68
C GLU A 313 67.45 -3.14 -7.22
N GLN A 314 67.72 -3.88 -6.15
CA GLN A 314 66.83 -4.94 -5.68
C GLN A 314 65.45 -4.42 -5.26
N SER A 315 65.34 -3.26 -4.62
CA SER A 315 64.02 -2.73 -4.19
C SER A 315 63.15 -2.28 -5.36
N PHE A 316 63.70 -1.60 -6.36
CA PHE A 316 62.94 -1.20 -7.56
C PHE A 316 62.55 -2.42 -8.41
N ARG A 317 63.46 -3.39 -8.58
CA ARG A 317 63.18 -4.62 -9.34
C ARG A 317 62.12 -5.48 -8.66
N CYS A 318 62.20 -5.65 -7.33
CA CYS A 318 61.18 -6.35 -6.55
C CYS A 318 59.83 -5.60 -6.63
N GLN A 319 59.82 -4.29 -6.42
CA GLN A 319 58.59 -3.48 -6.50
C GLN A 319 57.96 -3.52 -7.90
N LEU A 320 58.77 -3.51 -8.96
CA LEU A 320 58.29 -3.61 -10.34
C LEU A 320 57.68 -4.99 -10.64
N ARG A 321 58.21 -6.07 -10.05
CA ARG A 321 57.59 -7.41 -10.11
C ARG A 321 56.27 -7.49 -9.34
N THR A 322 56.22 -6.90 -8.14
CA THR A 322 54.97 -6.82 -7.35
C THR A 322 53.91 -6.01 -8.09
N PHE A 323 54.29 -4.89 -8.70
CA PHE A 323 53.43 -4.09 -9.57
C PHE A 323 52.91 -4.91 -10.76
N ASP A 324 53.77 -5.64 -11.48
CA ASP A 324 53.34 -6.44 -12.64
C ASP A 324 52.41 -7.58 -12.24
N SER A 325 52.65 -8.23 -11.10
CA SER A 325 51.76 -9.26 -10.55
C SER A 325 50.39 -8.68 -10.17
N ALA A 326 50.37 -7.52 -9.50
CA ALA A 326 49.12 -6.82 -9.16
C ALA A 326 48.37 -6.36 -10.42
N TRP A 327 49.10 -5.92 -11.46
CA TRP A 327 48.55 -5.60 -12.77
C TRP A 327 47.91 -6.82 -13.44
N CYS A 328 48.59 -7.97 -13.47
CA CYS A 328 48.05 -9.19 -14.08
C CYS A 328 46.77 -9.66 -13.38
N SER A 329 46.75 -9.60 -12.04
CA SER A 329 45.55 -9.86 -11.23
C SER A 329 44.40 -8.92 -11.59
N TYR A 330 44.68 -7.61 -11.66
CA TYR A 330 43.68 -6.60 -12.04
C TYR A 330 43.18 -6.80 -13.47
N LEU A 331 44.08 -7.02 -14.42
CA LEU A 331 43.75 -7.22 -15.83
C LEU A 331 42.85 -8.44 -16.02
N TYR A 332 43.14 -9.55 -15.34
CA TYR A 332 42.30 -10.73 -15.36
C TYR A 332 40.88 -10.41 -14.86
N ARG A 333 40.76 -9.79 -13.68
CA ARG A 333 39.45 -9.40 -13.12
C ARG A 333 38.72 -8.42 -14.03
N PHE A 334 39.46 -7.49 -14.64
CA PHE A 334 38.93 -6.49 -15.56
C PHE A 334 38.36 -7.13 -16.82
N VAL A 335 39.08 -8.06 -17.44
CA VAL A 335 38.61 -8.80 -18.63
C VAL A 335 37.39 -9.65 -18.31
N VAL A 336 37.41 -10.40 -17.20
CA VAL A 336 36.28 -11.22 -16.77
C VAL A 336 35.02 -10.37 -16.57
N TRP A 337 35.16 -9.22 -15.90
CA TRP A 337 34.07 -8.26 -15.76
C TRP A 337 33.63 -7.69 -17.11
N LYS A 338 34.56 -7.29 -17.98
CA LYS A 338 34.24 -6.66 -19.25
C LYS A 338 33.51 -7.60 -20.22
N VAL A 339 33.85 -8.89 -20.21
CA VAL A 339 33.14 -9.90 -21.01
C VAL A 339 31.71 -10.10 -20.50
N LYS A 340 31.50 -10.14 -19.17
CA LYS A 340 30.15 -10.19 -18.58
C LYS A 340 29.35 -8.94 -18.94
N ASP A 341 29.93 -7.77 -18.75
CA ASP A 341 29.34 -6.46 -19.06
C ASP A 341 28.88 -6.38 -20.52
N ALA A 342 29.72 -6.81 -21.45
CA ALA A 342 29.37 -6.88 -22.87
C ALA A 342 28.21 -7.86 -23.15
N ARG A 343 28.18 -9.04 -22.51
CA ARG A 343 27.07 -9.99 -22.66
C ARG A 343 25.76 -9.42 -22.11
N SER A 344 25.78 -8.85 -20.91
CA SER A 344 24.60 -8.22 -20.32
C SER A 344 24.08 -7.07 -21.17
N LEU A 345 24.97 -6.26 -21.75
CA LEU A 345 24.57 -5.21 -22.69
C LEU A 345 23.87 -5.77 -23.94
N VAL A 346 24.36 -6.88 -24.51
CA VAL A 346 23.72 -7.54 -25.65
C VAL A 346 22.35 -8.08 -25.25
N GLU A 347 22.22 -8.74 -24.09
CA GLU A 347 20.94 -9.24 -23.58
C GLU A 347 19.91 -8.11 -23.37
N ASP A 348 20.35 -6.97 -22.81
CA ASP A 348 19.49 -5.80 -22.61
C ASP A 348 19.09 -5.15 -23.94
N LEU A 349 20.00 -5.08 -24.92
CA LEU A 349 19.68 -4.61 -26.27
C LEU A 349 18.66 -5.51 -26.97
N VAL A 350 18.83 -6.83 -26.89
CA VAL A 350 17.85 -7.80 -27.43
C VAL A 350 16.50 -7.64 -26.73
N ARG A 351 16.49 -7.53 -25.40
CA ARG A 351 15.26 -7.31 -24.63
C ARG A 351 14.57 -6.00 -25.01
N ALA A 352 15.34 -4.93 -25.20
CA ALA A 352 14.81 -3.64 -25.65
C ALA A 352 14.21 -3.74 -27.06
N ALA A 353 14.89 -4.42 -27.99
CA ALA A 353 14.37 -4.68 -29.33
C ALA A 353 13.05 -5.46 -29.30
N CYS A 354 12.99 -6.59 -28.56
CA CYS A 354 11.76 -7.36 -28.42
C CYS A 354 10.61 -6.55 -27.80
N ARG A 355 10.90 -5.69 -26.80
CA ARG A 355 9.88 -4.82 -26.20
C ARG A 355 9.40 -3.75 -27.18
N LEU A 356 10.30 -3.19 -27.99
CA LEU A 356 9.92 -2.26 -29.05
C LEU A 356 9.04 -2.94 -30.08
N GLU A 357 9.40 -4.14 -30.54
CA GLU A 357 8.60 -4.95 -31.46
C GLU A 357 7.21 -5.25 -30.88
N LEU A 358 7.14 -5.74 -29.63
CA LEU A 358 5.86 -6.02 -28.96
C LEU A 358 5.00 -4.75 -28.80
N SER A 359 5.60 -3.63 -28.41
CA SER A 359 4.91 -2.34 -28.31
C SER A 359 4.41 -1.88 -29.68
N MET A 360 5.18 -2.12 -30.74
CA MET A 360 4.79 -1.82 -32.11
C MET A 360 3.61 -2.68 -32.55
N LEU A 361 3.65 -4.00 -32.31
CA LEU A 361 2.57 -4.93 -32.65
C LEU A 361 1.26 -4.60 -31.90
N GLN A 362 1.36 -4.21 -30.63
CA GLN A 362 0.22 -3.76 -29.82
C GLN A 362 -0.36 -2.44 -30.33
N THR A 363 0.49 -1.47 -30.66
CA THR A 363 0.06 -0.17 -31.18
C THR A 363 -0.54 -0.31 -32.59
N CYS A 364 0.01 -1.21 -33.40
CA CYS A 364 -0.47 -1.52 -34.75
C CYS A 364 -1.65 -2.52 -34.78
N LYS A 365 -2.16 -3.00 -33.63
CA LYS A 365 -3.24 -4.00 -33.52
C LYS A 365 -3.03 -5.23 -34.44
N MET A 366 -1.81 -5.75 -34.51
CA MET A 366 -1.55 -6.99 -35.26
C MET A 366 -1.98 -8.19 -34.41
N THR A 367 -3.26 -8.59 -34.51
CA THR A 367 -3.67 -9.93 -34.08
C THR A 367 -3.13 -10.95 -35.08
N ALA A 368 -2.63 -12.08 -34.58
CA ALA A 368 -2.14 -13.19 -35.41
C ALA A 368 -3.22 -13.78 -36.35
N GLU A 369 -4.48 -13.40 -36.13
CA GLU A 369 -5.60 -13.64 -37.03
C GLU A 369 -5.94 -12.32 -37.71
N GLY A 370 -5.66 -12.26 -39.02
CA GLY A 370 -5.81 -11.07 -39.85
C GLY A 370 -7.25 -10.59 -39.98
N GLN A 371 -7.70 -9.78 -39.01
CA GLN A 371 -8.92 -8.99 -39.14
C GLN A 371 -8.61 -7.52 -38.87
N THR A 372 -8.44 -6.77 -39.96
CA THR A 372 -8.34 -5.32 -39.98
C THR A 372 -9.72 -4.71 -39.84
N LEU A 373 -10.14 -4.37 -38.62
CA LEU A 373 -11.26 -3.46 -38.41
C LEU A 373 -10.76 -2.09 -37.93
N ASP A 374 -10.92 -1.14 -38.85
CA ASP A 374 -10.82 0.32 -38.74
C ASP A 374 -9.58 0.88 -38.01
N LEU A 375 -8.44 0.78 -38.70
CA LEU A 375 -7.26 1.58 -38.40
C LEU A 375 -7.30 2.89 -39.20
N SER A 376 -7.17 4.03 -38.49
CA SER A 376 -6.97 5.37 -39.06
C SER A 376 -5.86 5.37 -40.12
N HIS A 377 -6.00 6.23 -41.14
CA HIS A 377 -5.08 6.34 -42.29
C HIS A 377 -3.61 6.41 -41.86
N ASP A 378 -3.30 7.11 -40.77
CA ASP A 378 -1.94 7.26 -40.22
C ASP A 378 -1.37 5.93 -39.70
N MET A 379 -2.20 5.09 -39.08
CA MET A 379 -1.75 3.78 -38.58
C MET A 379 -1.45 2.79 -39.73
N ARG A 380 -2.12 2.96 -40.87
CA ARG A 380 -1.89 2.16 -42.09
C ARG A 380 -0.59 2.53 -42.80
N ALA A 381 -0.17 3.81 -42.72
CA ALA A 381 1.11 4.27 -43.23
C ALA A 381 2.30 3.73 -42.42
N ILE A 382 2.16 3.73 -41.08
CA ILE A 382 3.17 3.16 -40.16
C ILE A 382 3.33 1.65 -40.39
N GLN A 383 2.23 0.91 -40.60
CA GLN A 383 2.27 -0.52 -40.91
C GLN A 383 3.07 -0.85 -42.18
N LYS A 384 2.96 -0.03 -43.24
CA LYS A 384 3.67 -0.25 -44.51
C LYS A 384 5.18 0.00 -44.42
N GLN A 385 5.64 0.93 -43.57
CA GLN A 385 7.07 1.15 -43.34
C GLN A 385 7.70 0.03 -42.50
N VAL A 386 6.91 -0.56 -41.60
CA VAL A 386 7.35 -1.64 -40.71
C VAL A 386 7.51 -2.98 -41.45
N CYS A 387 6.64 -3.32 -42.40
CA CYS A 387 6.75 -4.58 -43.17
C CYS A 387 7.90 -4.61 -44.21
N LEU A 388 8.72 -3.55 -44.31
CA LEU A 388 9.82 -3.44 -45.28
C LEU A 388 11.22 -3.53 -44.64
N ILE A 389 11.31 -3.80 -43.33
CA ILE A 389 12.53 -4.18 -42.61
C ILE A 389 12.43 -5.67 -42.31
#